data_AF-A0A023FK80-F1
#
_entry.id   AF-A0A023FK80-F1
#
_cell.length_a   1.000
_cell.length_b   1.000
_cell.length_c   1.000
_cell.angle_alpha   90.00
_cell.angle_beta   90.00
_cell.angle_gamma   90.00
#
_symmetry.space_group_name_H-M   'P 1'
#
loop_
_entity.id
_entity.type
_entity.pdbx_description
1 polymer ?
#
loop_
_entity_poly.entity_id
_entity_poly.type
_entity_poly.pdbx_seq_one_letter_code
_entity_poly.pdbx_strand_id
1 'polypeptide(L)'
;MAMSKRQKRLGEDEESDGSNNSQNDNSDSEEDEMLDTEVNVDFEARTPDDSDYHGIKRLLQQLFLKARVNLSDLTNLILERNFVASVIKQCDDDVDDESMEDDDDEDGVFGVMSVINVTETKQRECVRQIMTLLRDQCRASASGLAAKFDEYFTEESYQLGLVISERFVNIPPRIALPLYDALMRDVEAAKAAGKKYDFTHVLLICKQYKPSEEHQGAVFANAEEELFEEEAELQFEYNVTGDADTAV
;
A
#
# COMPACT_ATOMS: atom_id res chain seq x y z
N MET A 1 -17.02 -49.12 21.48
CA MET A 1 -17.05 -50.57 21.75
C MET A 1 -17.70 -51.28 20.57
N ALA A 2 -17.13 -52.43 20.18
CA ALA A 2 -17.65 -53.48 19.30
C ALA A 2 -17.70 -53.23 17.77
N MET A 3 -16.71 -53.83 17.10
CA MET A 3 -16.75 -54.27 15.70
C MET A 3 -17.69 -55.48 15.52
N SER A 4 -18.21 -55.69 14.30
CA SER A 4 -18.50 -57.03 13.74
C SER A 4 -18.77 -56.91 12.22
N LYS A 5 -17.83 -57.25 11.34
CA LYS A 5 -17.57 -58.56 10.68
C LYS A 5 -18.51 -58.94 9.51
N ARG A 6 -17.86 -59.07 8.34
CA ARG A 6 -17.95 -60.11 7.30
C ARG A 6 -19.27 -60.27 6.53
N GLN A 7 -19.20 -60.23 5.19
CA GLN A 7 -19.24 -61.47 4.39
C GLN A 7 -18.70 -61.31 2.96
N LYS A 8 -18.11 -62.40 2.48
CA LYS A 8 -17.30 -62.62 1.27
C LYS A 8 -18.14 -63.39 0.26
N ARG A 9 -18.10 -63.06 -1.04
CA ARG A 9 -18.36 -64.03 -2.14
C ARG A 9 -17.50 -63.68 -3.35
N LEU A 10 -16.59 -64.60 -3.67
CA LEU A 10 -15.90 -64.79 -4.94
C LEU A 10 -16.62 -65.89 -5.74
N GLY A 11 -16.44 -65.88 -7.05
CA GLY A 11 -16.68 -66.95 -8.04
C GLY A 11 -16.35 -66.36 -9.42
N GLU A 12 -15.11 -66.53 -9.91
CA GLU A 12 -14.65 -67.58 -10.86
C GLU A 12 -15.14 -67.27 -12.29
N ASP A 13 -14.30 -66.69 -13.16
CA ASP A 13 -13.20 -67.26 -13.98
C ASP A 13 -13.70 -67.85 -15.31
N GLU A 14 -13.24 -67.28 -16.44
CA GLU A 14 -12.56 -68.05 -17.50
C GLU A 14 -11.93 -67.13 -18.57
N GLU A 15 -10.73 -67.54 -18.98
CA GLU A 15 -9.69 -66.83 -19.73
C GLU A 15 -9.79 -67.00 -21.27
N SER A 16 -9.07 -66.14 -22.02
CA SER A 16 -8.22 -66.49 -23.18
C SER A 16 -7.65 -65.18 -23.76
N ASP A 17 -6.43 -64.77 -23.40
CA ASP A 17 -5.12 -65.06 -24.04
C ASP A 17 -4.80 -64.21 -25.28
N GLY A 18 -3.62 -63.58 -25.22
CA GLY A 18 -3.07 -62.63 -26.17
C GLY A 18 -1.72 -62.05 -25.69
N SER A 19 -0.75 -62.93 -25.41
CA SER A 19 0.69 -62.63 -25.23
C SER A 19 1.25 -61.87 -26.47
N ASN A 20 2.32 -61.06 -26.49
CA ASN A 20 3.51 -60.90 -25.66
C ASN A 20 4.28 -59.61 -26.08
N ASN A 21 5.11 -59.11 -25.16
CA ASN A 21 6.50 -58.64 -25.34
C ASN A 21 6.86 -57.15 -25.14
N SER A 22 7.45 -56.90 -23.95
CA SER A 22 8.69 -56.17 -23.67
C SER A 22 8.84 -54.71 -24.11
N GLN A 23 8.96 -53.81 -23.13
CA GLN A 23 10.26 -53.25 -22.71
C GLN A 23 10.09 -52.40 -21.45
N ASN A 24 10.93 -52.70 -20.47
CA ASN A 24 11.07 -52.01 -19.20
C ASN A 24 12.19 -50.98 -19.42
N ASP A 25 11.85 -49.71 -19.59
CA ASP A 25 12.82 -48.61 -19.51
C ASP A 25 12.37 -47.64 -18.44
N ASN A 26 13.11 -47.74 -17.34
CA ASN A 26 13.13 -46.83 -16.22
C ASN A 26 13.77 -45.53 -16.72
N SER A 27 13.01 -44.45 -16.84
CA SER A 27 13.56 -43.11 -17.04
C SER A 27 12.69 -42.14 -16.24
N ASP A 28 13.27 -41.75 -15.11
CA ASP A 28 12.91 -40.68 -14.18
C ASP A 28 11.66 -39.87 -14.51
N SER A 29 10.66 -40.06 -13.65
CA SER A 29 9.69 -39.04 -13.34
C SER A 29 10.46 -37.91 -12.63
N GLU A 30 10.99 -36.96 -13.40
CA GLU A 30 11.31 -35.63 -12.88
C GLU A 30 9.96 -34.95 -12.60
N GLU A 31 9.41 -35.32 -11.44
CA GLU A 31 8.34 -34.63 -10.74
C GLU A 31 8.71 -33.14 -10.66
N ASP A 32 7.92 -32.30 -11.33
CA ASP A 32 7.21 -31.12 -10.80
C ASP A 32 7.64 -30.55 -9.42
N GLU A 33 8.93 -30.42 -9.12
CA GLU A 33 9.46 -29.71 -7.95
C GLU A 33 9.73 -28.21 -8.23
N MET A 34 8.83 -27.55 -8.99
CA MET A 34 8.81 -26.08 -9.10
C MET A 34 7.54 -25.46 -8.53
N LEU A 35 6.92 -26.13 -7.56
CA LEU A 35 5.80 -25.60 -6.79
C LEU A 35 6.26 -25.28 -5.37
N ASP A 36 6.21 -23.99 -5.04
CA ASP A 36 6.14 -23.44 -3.69
C ASP A 36 7.46 -23.26 -2.91
N THR A 37 8.49 -22.69 -3.55
CA THR A 37 9.49 -21.96 -2.77
C THR A 37 8.83 -20.68 -2.23
N GLU A 38 8.32 -20.71 -1.00
CA GLU A 38 7.91 -19.51 -0.27
C GLU A 38 9.14 -18.59 -0.10
N VAL A 39 9.30 -17.62 -1.00
CA VAL A 39 10.32 -16.57 -0.85
C VAL A 39 9.85 -15.65 0.27
N ASN A 40 10.45 -15.79 1.45
CA ASN A 40 10.19 -14.90 2.57
C ASN A 40 10.89 -13.56 2.30
N VAL A 41 10.16 -12.61 1.73
CA VAL A 41 10.62 -11.23 1.55
C VAL A 41 10.35 -10.46 2.84
N ASP A 42 11.42 -10.04 3.51
CA ASP A 42 11.33 -9.12 4.64
C ASP A 42 11.43 -7.67 4.17
N PHE A 43 10.56 -6.83 4.71
CA PHE A 43 10.51 -5.40 4.43
C PHE A 43 10.88 -4.62 5.68
N GLU A 44 11.67 -3.57 5.50
CA GLU A 44 12.00 -2.64 6.56
C GLU A 44 11.73 -1.19 6.17
N ALA A 45 11.47 -0.39 7.20
CA ALA A 45 11.27 1.04 7.07
C ALA A 45 12.60 1.76 7.38
N ARG A 46 13.14 2.50 6.41
CA ARG A 46 14.35 3.31 6.55
C ARG A 46 14.00 4.79 6.42
N THR A 47 14.78 5.68 7.05
CA THR A 47 14.68 7.13 6.81
C THR A 47 15.05 7.44 5.36
N PRO A 48 14.26 8.22 4.61
CA PRO A 48 14.54 8.46 3.22
C PRO A 48 15.73 9.41 2.99
N ASP A 49 16.40 9.21 1.86
CA ASP A 49 17.48 10.05 1.36
C ASP A 49 17.31 10.41 -0.13
N ASP A 50 18.24 11.18 -0.69
CA ASP A 50 18.14 11.69 -2.06
C ASP A 50 18.06 10.58 -3.12
N SER A 51 18.57 9.38 -2.84
CA SER A 51 18.46 8.22 -3.76
C SER A 51 17.03 7.70 -3.88
N ASP A 52 16.18 7.97 -2.88
CA ASP A 52 14.77 7.54 -2.85
C ASP A 52 13.83 8.43 -3.66
N TYR A 53 14.33 9.54 -4.20
CA TYR A 53 13.52 10.57 -4.86
C TYR A 53 12.57 10.00 -5.91
N HIS A 54 13.10 9.15 -6.81
CA HIS A 54 12.32 8.60 -7.92
C HIS A 54 11.24 7.63 -7.43
N GLY A 55 11.58 6.75 -6.48
CA GLY A 55 10.64 5.79 -5.89
C GLY A 55 9.50 6.46 -5.11
N ILE A 56 9.83 7.48 -4.30
CA ILE A 56 8.81 8.29 -3.60
C ILE A 56 7.92 9.01 -4.61
N LYS A 57 8.51 9.65 -5.62
CA LYS A 57 7.75 10.37 -6.65
C LYS A 57 6.80 9.44 -7.41
N ARG A 58 7.22 8.21 -7.72
CA ARG A 58 6.41 7.17 -8.36
C ARG A 58 5.19 6.80 -7.50
N LEU A 59 5.38 6.60 -6.20
CA LEU A 59 4.27 6.34 -5.27
C LEU A 59 3.30 7.53 -5.20
N LEU A 60 3.82 8.76 -5.14
CA LEU A 60 2.99 9.96 -5.16
C LEU A 60 2.21 10.12 -6.48
N GLN A 61 2.78 9.69 -7.62
CA GLN A 61 2.06 9.63 -8.89
C GLN A 61 0.88 8.65 -8.84
N GLN A 62 1.04 7.51 -8.16
CA GLN A 62 -0.05 6.54 -7.97
C GLN A 62 -1.14 7.09 -7.05
N LEU A 63 -0.77 7.84 -6.00
CA LEU A 63 -1.72 8.45 -5.07
C LEU A 63 -2.55 9.57 -5.72
N PHE A 64 -1.91 10.43 -6.51
CA PHE A 64 -2.56 11.62 -7.10
C PHE A 64 -3.03 11.44 -8.56
N LEU A 65 -2.70 10.32 -9.21
CA LEU A 65 -3.10 10.00 -10.59
C LEU A 65 -2.82 11.18 -11.55
N LYS A 66 -3.85 11.65 -12.27
CA LYS A 66 -3.78 12.77 -13.22
C LYS A 66 -4.02 14.14 -12.57
N ALA A 67 -4.11 14.21 -11.25
CA ALA A 67 -4.33 15.47 -10.56
C ALA A 67 -3.16 16.44 -10.77
N ARG A 68 -3.48 17.74 -10.83
CA ARG A 68 -2.50 18.81 -11.04
C ARG A 68 -1.78 19.16 -9.73
N VAL A 69 -0.88 18.27 -9.30
CA VAL A 69 -0.01 18.47 -8.13
C VAL A 69 1.45 18.44 -8.59
N ASN A 70 2.26 19.36 -8.11
CA ASN A 70 3.70 19.37 -8.34
C ASN A 70 4.36 18.28 -7.48
N LEU A 71 4.37 17.05 -8.01
CA LEU A 71 4.89 15.88 -7.30
C LEU A 71 6.40 15.95 -7.07
N SER A 72 7.14 16.68 -7.92
CA SER A 72 8.56 16.92 -7.69
C SER A 72 8.79 17.79 -6.44
N ASP A 73 8.04 18.89 -6.28
CA ASP A 73 8.09 19.72 -5.07
C ASP A 73 7.60 18.96 -3.83
N LEU A 74 6.58 18.11 -3.98
CA LEU A 74 6.08 17.26 -2.90
C LEU A 74 7.14 16.23 -2.44
N THR A 75 7.82 15.59 -3.39
CA THR A 75 8.89 14.63 -3.11
C THR A 75 10.04 15.31 -2.39
N ASN A 76 10.49 16.47 -2.89
CA ASN A 76 11.52 17.27 -2.23
C ASN A 76 11.10 17.69 -0.82
N LEU A 77 9.84 18.06 -0.62
CA LEU A 77 9.33 18.41 0.71
C LEU A 77 9.39 17.22 1.69
N ILE A 78 9.11 16.00 1.24
CA ILE A 78 9.25 14.78 2.05
C ILE A 78 10.72 14.54 2.41
N LEU A 79 11.64 14.66 1.44
CA LEU A 79 13.08 14.51 1.68
C LEU A 79 13.65 15.58 2.61
N GLU A 80 13.26 16.86 2.43
CA GLU A 80 13.59 17.98 3.32
C GLU A 80 13.08 17.79 4.77
N ARG A 81 12.07 16.92 4.94
CA ARG A 81 11.41 16.58 6.20
C ARG A 81 11.56 15.09 6.54
N ASN A 82 12.68 14.47 6.13
CA ASN A 82 12.93 13.05 6.34
C ASN A 82 12.87 12.58 7.80
N PHE A 83 13.04 13.47 8.78
CA PHE A 83 12.91 13.17 10.21
C PHE A 83 11.48 12.81 10.66
N VAL A 84 10.48 12.92 9.78
CA VAL A 84 9.09 12.46 9.98
C VAL A 84 8.60 11.69 8.74
N ALA A 85 9.52 10.96 8.11
CA ALA A 85 9.23 10.15 6.95
C ALA A 85 10.04 8.84 6.98
N SER A 86 9.48 7.80 6.38
CA SER A 86 10.13 6.52 6.17
C SER A 86 9.76 5.95 4.81
N VAL A 87 10.71 5.29 4.16
CA VAL A 87 10.49 4.48 2.96
C VAL A 87 10.56 3.00 3.30
N ILE A 88 9.74 2.20 2.62
CA ILE A 88 9.74 0.74 2.74
C ILE A 88 10.65 0.18 1.66
N LYS A 89 11.67 -0.57 2.08
CA LYS A 89 12.61 -1.28 1.20
C LYS A 89 12.66 -2.75 1.59
N GLN A 90 13.07 -3.60 0.66
CA GLN A 90 13.38 -5.00 0.97
C GLN A 90 14.65 -5.06 1.82
N CYS A 91 14.68 -5.94 2.82
CA CYS A 91 15.89 -6.23 3.58
C CYS A 91 16.91 -6.90 2.66
N ASP A 92 18.15 -6.38 2.66
CA ASP A 92 19.28 -6.97 1.95
C ASP A 92 19.75 -8.23 2.68
N ASP A 93 19.03 -9.34 2.56
CA ASP A 93 19.53 -10.65 3.02
C ASP A 93 20.41 -11.25 1.92
N ASP A 94 21.71 -10.94 1.95
CA ASP A 94 22.81 -11.71 1.35
C ASP A 94 22.60 -12.26 -0.08
N VAL A 95 22.24 -11.40 -1.04
CA VAL A 95 22.55 -11.66 -2.44
C VAL A 95 23.45 -10.55 -2.97
N ASP A 96 24.75 -10.76 -2.78
CA ASP A 96 25.80 -10.31 -3.69
C ASP A 96 25.56 -10.96 -5.08
N ASP A 97 24.40 -10.72 -5.69
CA ASP A 97 24.19 -11.02 -7.09
C ASP A 97 24.43 -9.72 -7.84
N GLU A 98 25.71 -9.45 -8.10
CA GLU A 98 26.22 -8.42 -9.03
C GLU A 98 25.71 -8.64 -10.48
N SER A 99 24.59 -9.33 -10.70
CA SER A 99 24.02 -9.65 -12.01
C SER A 99 22.66 -9.01 -12.29
N MET A 100 22.12 -8.16 -11.39
CA MET A 100 20.98 -7.27 -11.70
C MET A 100 21.44 -5.88 -12.16
N GLU A 101 22.63 -5.76 -12.75
CA GLU A 101 23.06 -4.55 -13.47
C GLU A 101 22.44 -4.51 -14.88
N ASP A 102 21.10 -4.60 -15.02
CA ASP A 102 20.43 -4.37 -16.32
C ASP A 102 18.93 -3.99 -16.25
N ASP A 103 18.41 -3.55 -15.09
CA ASP A 103 17.15 -2.79 -15.03
C ASP A 103 17.37 -1.48 -14.26
N ASP A 104 17.59 -0.39 -15.00
CA ASP A 104 17.70 1.01 -14.54
C ASP A 104 16.44 1.54 -13.79
N ASP A 105 15.47 0.67 -13.42
CA ASP A 105 14.07 1.05 -13.15
C ASP A 105 13.50 0.58 -11.78
N GLU A 106 14.25 -0.15 -10.96
CA GLU A 106 13.77 -0.50 -9.61
C GLU A 106 14.36 0.43 -8.55
N ASP A 107 13.71 1.58 -8.36
CA ASP A 107 14.02 2.58 -7.31
C ASP A 107 14.03 2.00 -5.85
N GLY A 108 13.88 0.68 -5.66
CA GLY A 108 13.97 -0.05 -4.39
C GLY A 108 12.93 0.33 -3.33
N VAL A 109 12.14 1.37 -3.57
CA VAL A 109 11.13 1.91 -2.66
C VAL A 109 9.76 1.32 -3.03
N PHE A 110 9.23 0.52 -2.11
CA PHE A 110 7.93 -0.15 -2.22
C PHE A 110 6.81 0.58 -1.46
N GLY A 111 7.17 1.55 -0.62
CA GLY A 111 6.21 2.39 0.09
C GLY A 111 6.85 3.61 0.71
N VAL A 112 6.02 4.58 1.06
CA VAL A 112 6.39 5.83 1.73
C VAL A 112 5.34 6.14 2.79
N MET A 113 5.82 6.47 3.99
CA MET A 113 5.03 6.97 5.10
C MET A 113 5.62 8.32 5.52
N SER A 114 4.81 9.37 5.59
CA SER A 114 5.28 10.71 5.97
C SER A 114 4.12 11.55 6.49
N VAL A 115 4.42 12.57 7.31
CA VAL A 115 3.45 13.61 7.64
C VAL A 115 3.94 15.02 7.27
N ILE A 116 3.15 15.69 6.44
CA ILE A 116 3.41 17.05 5.97
C ILE A 116 2.65 18.02 6.85
N ASN A 117 3.34 18.97 7.49
CA ASN A 117 2.67 20.06 8.19
C ASN A 117 2.06 21.04 7.19
N VAL A 118 0.76 20.91 6.91
CA VAL A 118 0.02 21.77 5.98
C VAL A 118 -0.01 23.22 6.48
N THR A 119 -0.21 23.44 7.77
CA THR A 119 -0.34 24.79 8.36
C THR A 119 0.95 25.60 8.21
N GLU A 120 2.12 24.98 8.43
CA GLU A 120 3.44 25.61 8.26
C GLU A 120 3.81 25.77 6.78
N THR A 121 3.48 24.77 5.96
CA THR A 121 3.93 24.70 4.56
C THR A 121 2.90 25.21 3.54
N LYS A 122 1.84 25.90 4.00
CA LYS A 122 0.74 26.43 3.16
C LYS A 122 1.15 27.30 1.97
N GLN A 123 2.37 27.85 1.97
CA GLN A 123 2.92 28.66 0.87
C GLN A 123 3.67 27.82 -0.19
N ARG A 124 4.00 26.54 0.10
CA ARG A 124 4.60 25.62 -0.87
C ARG A 124 3.59 25.29 -1.95
N GLU A 125 4.08 25.17 -3.18
CA GLU A 125 3.24 25.01 -4.36
C GLU A 125 2.45 23.69 -4.30
N CYS A 126 3.13 22.58 -4.03
CA CYS A 126 2.51 21.26 -3.94
C CYS A 126 1.39 21.23 -2.89
N VAL A 127 1.64 21.78 -1.70
CA VAL A 127 0.68 21.84 -0.60
C VAL A 127 -0.55 22.63 -1.00
N ARG A 128 -0.36 23.83 -1.58
CA ARG A 128 -1.49 24.66 -2.05
C ARG A 128 -2.31 23.93 -3.13
N GLN A 129 -1.67 23.19 -4.03
CA GLN A 129 -2.35 22.42 -5.07
C GLN A 129 -3.16 21.27 -4.49
N ILE A 130 -2.59 20.49 -3.56
CA ILE A 130 -3.31 19.40 -2.88
C ILE A 130 -4.52 19.97 -2.12
N MET A 131 -4.33 21.06 -1.37
CA MET A 131 -5.44 21.65 -0.60
C MET A 131 -6.54 22.19 -1.51
N THR A 132 -6.17 22.80 -2.63
CA THR A 132 -7.14 23.25 -3.64
C THR A 132 -7.90 22.06 -4.22
N LEU A 133 -7.18 21.01 -4.63
CA LEU A 133 -7.77 19.78 -5.15
C LEU A 133 -8.81 19.21 -4.20
N LEU A 134 -8.45 18.98 -2.93
CA LEU A 134 -9.34 18.37 -1.96
C LEU A 134 -10.57 19.23 -1.66
N ARG A 135 -10.41 20.56 -1.59
CA ARG A 135 -11.54 21.47 -1.41
C ARG A 135 -12.49 21.47 -2.60
N ASP A 136 -11.96 21.47 -3.81
CA ASP A 136 -12.77 21.41 -5.04
C ASP A 136 -13.54 20.08 -5.12
N GLN A 137 -12.89 18.97 -4.78
CA GLN A 137 -13.55 17.66 -4.69
C GLN A 137 -14.61 17.62 -3.59
N CYS A 138 -14.33 18.16 -2.40
CA CYS A 138 -15.31 18.25 -1.32
C CYS A 138 -16.54 19.07 -1.75
N ARG A 139 -16.35 20.20 -2.45
CA ARG A 139 -17.46 21.02 -2.96
C ARG A 139 -18.28 20.31 -4.04
N ALA A 140 -17.63 19.53 -4.90
CA ALA A 140 -18.29 18.80 -5.97
C ALA A 140 -19.07 17.58 -5.45
N SER A 141 -18.47 16.79 -4.56
CA SER A 141 -19.00 15.49 -4.12
C SER A 141 -19.78 15.56 -2.81
N ALA A 142 -19.47 16.52 -1.94
CA ALA A 142 -20.03 16.64 -0.60
C ALA A 142 -20.25 18.11 -0.19
N SER A 143 -20.98 18.86 -1.01
CA SER A 143 -21.19 20.31 -0.83
C SER A 143 -21.70 20.71 0.56
N GLY A 144 -22.48 19.84 1.24
CA GLY A 144 -22.94 20.06 2.61
C GLY A 144 -21.83 20.08 3.67
N LEU A 145 -20.67 19.47 3.39
CA LEU A 145 -19.49 19.42 4.25
C LEU A 145 -18.47 20.51 3.92
N ALA A 146 -18.56 21.12 2.74
CA ALA A 146 -17.54 22.04 2.22
C ALA A 146 -17.21 23.20 3.16
N ALA A 147 -18.21 23.78 3.84
CA ALA A 147 -17.99 24.86 4.79
C ALA A 147 -17.15 24.41 6.01
N LYS A 148 -17.46 23.23 6.57
CA LYS A 148 -16.71 22.66 7.69
C LYS A 148 -15.32 22.21 7.26
N PHE A 149 -15.20 21.64 6.06
CA PHE A 149 -13.91 21.27 5.50
C PHE A 149 -13.02 22.49 5.30
N ASP A 150 -13.54 23.58 4.71
CA ASP A 150 -12.81 24.83 4.52
C ASP A 150 -12.33 25.45 5.86
N GLU A 151 -13.12 25.29 6.94
CA GLU A 151 -12.81 25.76 8.30
C GLU A 151 -11.43 25.27 8.78
N TYR A 152 -11.14 23.96 8.64
CA TYR A 152 -9.90 23.32 9.10
C TYR A 152 -8.61 23.93 8.54
N PHE A 153 -8.71 24.63 7.43
CA PHE A 153 -7.57 25.25 6.77
C PHE A 153 -7.49 26.76 6.97
N THR A 154 -8.59 27.40 7.34
CA THR A 154 -8.68 28.86 7.45
C THR A 154 -8.58 29.35 8.88
N GLU A 155 -9.04 28.58 9.86
CA GLU A 155 -8.94 28.98 11.26
C GLU A 155 -7.52 28.72 11.80
N GLU A 156 -6.97 29.70 12.52
CA GLU A 156 -5.62 29.62 13.08
C GLU A 156 -5.49 28.61 14.23
N SER A 157 -6.61 28.23 14.83
CA SER A 157 -6.71 27.20 15.87
C SER A 157 -6.31 25.82 15.38
N TYR A 158 -6.46 25.53 14.08
CA TYR A 158 -6.17 24.22 13.53
C TYR A 158 -4.72 24.11 13.05
N GLN A 159 -4.00 23.16 13.64
CA GLN A 159 -2.74 22.64 13.12
C GLN A 159 -3.04 21.35 12.36
N LEU A 160 -2.87 21.38 11.03
CA LEU A 160 -3.23 20.28 10.15
C LEU A 160 -1.99 19.55 9.63
N GLY A 161 -1.96 18.24 9.83
CA GLY A 161 -1.00 17.34 9.22
C GLY A 161 -1.65 16.59 8.06
N LEU A 162 -0.98 16.47 6.91
CA LEU A 162 -1.36 15.56 5.84
C LEU A 162 -0.48 14.32 5.94
N VAL A 163 -1.10 13.18 6.26
CA VAL A 163 -0.40 11.88 6.27
C VAL A 163 -0.39 11.35 4.85
N ILE A 164 0.81 11.04 4.36
CA ILE A 164 1.03 10.29 3.13
C ILE A 164 1.38 8.87 3.56
N SER A 165 0.49 7.94 3.26
CA SER A 165 0.69 6.49 3.47
C SER A 165 0.39 5.81 2.15
N GLU A 166 1.44 5.47 1.40
CA GLU A 166 1.29 4.87 0.07
C GLU A 166 2.29 3.73 -0.05
N ARG A 167 1.82 2.57 -0.53
CA ARG A 167 2.65 1.38 -0.71
C ARG A 167 2.06 0.50 -1.80
N PHE A 168 2.88 -0.39 -2.33
CA PHE A 168 2.38 -1.34 -3.30
C PHE A 168 1.35 -2.29 -2.66
N VAL A 169 0.35 -2.67 -3.46
CA VAL A 169 -0.79 -3.52 -3.01
C VAL A 169 -0.37 -4.92 -2.57
N ASN A 170 0.81 -5.39 -3.00
CA ASN A 170 1.37 -6.67 -2.60
C ASN A 170 2.10 -6.64 -1.25
N ILE A 171 2.27 -5.45 -0.64
CA ILE A 171 2.92 -5.33 0.68
C ILE A 171 1.94 -5.77 1.78
N PRO A 172 2.31 -6.74 2.64
CA PRO A 172 1.43 -7.30 3.65
C PRO A 172 0.89 -6.25 4.65
N PRO A 173 -0.41 -6.28 5.01
CA PRO A 173 -0.99 -5.32 5.95
C PRO A 173 -0.34 -5.29 7.35
N ARG A 174 0.34 -6.37 7.76
CA ARG A 174 1.05 -6.46 9.05
C ARG A 174 2.10 -5.36 9.27
N ILE A 175 2.60 -4.74 8.20
CA ILE A 175 3.57 -3.65 8.28
C ILE A 175 2.95 -2.32 8.73
N ALA A 176 1.62 -2.17 8.63
CA ALA A 176 0.94 -0.91 8.92
C ALA A 176 1.17 -0.44 10.37
N LEU A 177 0.90 -1.30 11.35
CA LEU A 177 1.05 -0.95 12.76
C LEU A 177 2.45 -0.43 13.12
N PRO A 178 3.56 -1.14 12.82
CA PRO A 178 4.89 -0.63 13.12
C PRO A 178 5.25 0.66 12.35
N LEU A 179 4.71 0.89 11.15
CA LEU A 179 4.91 2.14 10.40
C LEU A 179 4.21 3.33 11.08
N TYR A 180 2.95 3.18 11.50
CA TYR A 180 2.26 4.23 12.23
C TYR A 180 2.90 4.49 13.60
N ASP A 181 3.36 3.44 14.30
CA ASP A 181 4.10 3.59 15.57
C ASP A 181 5.44 4.33 15.38
N ALA A 182 6.15 4.08 14.27
CA ALA A 182 7.35 4.85 13.91
C ALA A 182 7.00 6.31 13.63
N LEU A 183 6.00 6.57 12.76
CA LEU A 183 5.57 7.92 12.42
C LEU A 183 5.15 8.73 13.65
N MET A 184 4.39 8.14 14.57
CA MET A 184 3.98 8.79 15.81
C MET A 184 5.18 9.16 16.70
N ARG A 185 6.18 8.26 16.81
CA ARG A 185 7.41 8.54 17.56
C ARG A 185 8.21 9.68 16.93
N ASP A 186 8.30 9.70 15.60
CA ASP A 186 9.01 10.74 14.87
C ASP A 186 8.33 12.11 15.01
N VAL A 187 7.00 12.15 14.98
CA VAL A 187 6.20 13.36 15.25
C VAL A 187 6.45 13.88 16.67
N GLU A 188 6.42 13.01 17.67
CA GLU A 188 6.69 13.40 19.06
C GLU A 188 8.15 13.85 19.26
N ALA A 189 9.10 13.21 18.59
CA ALA A 189 10.51 13.63 18.60
C ALA A 189 10.69 15.01 17.93
N ALA A 190 10.04 15.26 16.81
CA ALA A 190 10.05 16.55 16.12
C ALA A 190 9.46 17.66 17.00
N LYS A 191 8.35 17.38 17.68
CA LYS A 191 7.72 18.28 18.65
C LYS A 191 8.62 18.56 19.85
N ALA A 192 9.26 17.54 20.41
CA ALA A 192 10.24 17.68 21.50
C ALA A 192 11.46 18.52 21.09
N ALA A 193 11.84 18.46 19.80
CA ALA A 193 12.88 19.30 19.21
C ALA A 193 12.42 20.74 18.88
N GLY A 194 11.20 21.13 19.25
CA GLY A 194 10.65 22.47 19.04
C GLY A 194 10.17 22.75 17.62
N LYS A 195 10.01 21.72 16.77
CA LYS A 195 9.40 21.84 15.45
C LYS A 195 7.87 21.86 15.60
N LYS A 196 7.18 22.52 14.67
CA LYS A 196 5.71 22.61 14.69
C LYS A 196 5.12 21.31 14.13
N TYR A 197 4.93 20.32 14.99
CA TYR A 197 4.30 19.04 14.66
C TYR A 197 3.21 18.69 15.68
N ASP A 198 2.71 19.69 16.40
CA ASP A 198 1.60 19.65 17.34
C ASP A 198 0.25 19.71 16.62
N PHE A 199 -0.02 18.71 15.78
CA PHE A 199 -1.24 18.66 15.00
C PHE A 199 -2.49 18.50 15.88
N THR A 200 -3.50 19.30 15.57
CA THR A 200 -4.85 19.15 16.12
C THR A 200 -5.67 18.14 15.33
N HIS A 201 -5.42 18.06 14.02
CA HIS A 201 -6.13 17.20 13.08
C HIS A 201 -5.13 16.64 12.08
N VAL A 202 -5.41 15.43 11.60
CA VAL A 202 -4.70 14.81 10.50
C VAL A 202 -5.67 14.54 9.35
N LEU A 203 -5.17 14.71 8.14
CA LEU A 203 -5.87 14.42 6.90
C LEU A 203 -5.23 13.18 6.26
N LEU A 204 -6.05 12.24 5.83
CA LEU A 204 -5.65 11.04 5.10
C LEU A 204 -6.35 11.01 3.74
N ILE A 205 -5.67 10.48 2.73
CA ILE A 205 -6.24 10.13 1.44
C ILE A 205 -6.22 8.61 1.36
N CYS A 206 -7.39 7.99 1.44
CA CYS A 206 -7.54 6.54 1.44
C CYS A 206 -8.05 6.09 0.06
N LYS A 207 -7.45 5.04 -0.50
CA LYS A 207 -7.86 4.51 -1.82
C LYS A 207 -8.87 3.38 -1.61
N GLN A 208 -10.00 3.48 -2.30
CA GLN A 208 -11.04 2.45 -2.28
C GLN A 208 -11.31 1.94 -3.69
N TYR A 209 -11.46 0.63 -3.80
CA TYR A 209 -11.94 -0.06 -4.99
C TYR A 209 -13.41 -0.43 -4.77
N LYS A 210 -14.30 0.12 -5.59
CA LYS A 210 -15.74 -0.17 -5.54
C LYS A 210 -16.14 -0.98 -6.77
N PRO A 211 -16.49 -2.27 -6.62
CA PRO A 211 -16.93 -3.10 -7.73
C PRO A 211 -18.17 -2.48 -8.40
N SER A 212 -18.31 -2.69 -9.71
CA SER A 212 -19.48 -2.21 -10.46
C SER A 212 -20.79 -2.89 -10.04
N GLU A 213 -20.72 -4.02 -9.35
CA GLU A 213 -21.90 -4.72 -8.83
C GLU A 213 -22.25 -4.22 -7.42
N GLU A 214 -23.45 -3.65 -7.25
CA GLU A 214 -23.95 -3.00 -6.03
C GLU A 214 -23.96 -3.88 -4.75
N HIS A 215 -23.66 -5.18 -4.86
CA HIS A 215 -23.71 -6.12 -3.74
C HIS A 215 -22.34 -6.40 -3.11
N GLN A 216 -21.25 -5.90 -3.69
CA GLN A 216 -19.90 -6.02 -3.12
C GLN A 216 -19.51 -4.68 -2.49
N GLY A 217 -19.14 -4.71 -1.21
CA GLY A 217 -18.68 -3.52 -0.48
C GLY A 217 -17.41 -2.92 -1.07
N ALA A 218 -17.13 -1.66 -0.72
CA ALA A 218 -15.85 -1.03 -1.05
C ALA A 218 -14.71 -1.78 -0.37
N VAL A 219 -13.59 -1.95 -1.07
CA VAL A 219 -12.37 -2.55 -0.52
C VAL A 219 -11.29 -1.48 -0.49
N PHE A 220 -10.71 -1.24 0.68
CA PHE A 220 -9.58 -0.33 0.82
C PHE A 220 -8.31 -0.94 0.22
N ALA A 221 -7.48 -0.10 -0.39
CA ALA A 221 -6.15 -0.50 -0.85
C ALA A 221 -5.27 -0.93 0.32
N ASN A 222 -5.38 -0.23 1.45
CA ASN A 222 -4.72 -0.55 2.70
C ASN A 222 -5.78 -0.90 3.75
N ALA A 223 -5.79 -2.14 4.24
CA ALA A 223 -6.86 -2.65 5.11
C ALA A 223 -7.04 -1.84 6.41
N GLU A 224 -5.97 -1.25 6.94
CA GLU A 224 -6.05 -0.40 8.14
C GLU A 224 -6.83 0.91 7.92
N GLU A 225 -7.07 1.31 6.67
CA GLU A 225 -7.82 2.53 6.36
C GLU A 225 -9.31 2.45 6.74
N GLU A 226 -9.85 1.23 6.85
CA GLU A 226 -11.20 0.98 7.37
C GLU A 226 -11.35 1.50 8.80
N LEU A 227 -10.32 1.32 9.64
CA LEU A 227 -10.32 1.81 11.02
C LEU A 227 -10.29 3.35 11.09
N PHE A 228 -9.59 3.99 10.16
CA PHE A 228 -9.57 5.46 10.09
C PHE A 228 -10.89 6.03 9.61
N GLU A 229 -11.59 5.33 8.71
CA GLU A 229 -12.94 5.71 8.27
C GLU A 229 -13.93 5.66 9.44
N GLU A 230 -13.89 4.61 10.25
CA GLU A 230 -14.78 4.45 11.42
C GLU A 230 -14.62 5.58 12.46
N GLU A 231 -13.40 6.08 12.64
CA GLU A 231 -13.05 7.11 13.63
C GLU A 231 -13.00 8.54 13.04
N ALA A 232 -13.29 8.71 11.76
CA ALA A 232 -13.19 10.00 11.09
C ALA A 232 -14.24 11.01 11.58
N GLU A 233 -13.80 12.19 12.01
CA GLU A 233 -14.72 13.31 12.33
C GLU A 233 -15.44 13.84 11.08
N LEU A 234 -14.75 13.85 9.94
CA LEU A 234 -15.28 14.29 8.66
C LEU A 234 -14.68 13.44 7.54
N GLN A 235 -15.54 12.91 6.68
CA GLN A 235 -15.14 12.14 5.50
C GLN A 235 -16.01 12.48 4.29
N PHE A 236 -15.41 12.40 3.12
CA PHE A 236 -16.11 12.44 1.85
C PHE A 236 -15.34 11.63 0.81
N GLU A 237 -16.04 11.19 -0.22
CA GLU A 237 -15.46 10.42 -1.32
C GLU A 237 -15.59 11.20 -2.63
N TYR A 238 -14.68 10.95 -3.56
CA TYR A 238 -14.79 11.43 -4.93
C TYR A 238 -14.31 10.36 -5.91
N ASN A 239 -14.96 10.27 -7.07
CA ASN A 239 -14.67 9.25 -8.07
C ASN A 239 -13.45 9.67 -8.92
N VAL A 240 -12.52 8.73 -9.12
CA VAL A 240 -11.30 8.90 -9.94
C VAL A 240 -11.21 7.90 -11.09
N THR A 241 -12.29 7.20 -11.44
CA THR A 241 -12.32 6.18 -12.49
C THR A 241 -11.88 6.74 -13.86
N GLY A 242 -12.17 8.02 -14.15
CA GLY A 242 -11.72 8.68 -15.37
C GLY A 242 -10.21 8.99 -15.41
N ASP A 243 -9.56 9.00 -14.25
CA ASP A 243 -8.15 9.34 -14.09
C ASP A 243 -7.26 8.10 -13.96
N ALA A 244 -7.81 6.96 -13.53
CA ALA A 244 -7.12 5.68 -13.46
C ALA A 244 -6.78 5.15 -14.86
N ASP A 245 -5.52 4.75 -15.08
CA ASP A 245 -5.09 4.12 -16.33
C ASP A 245 -5.42 2.61 -16.37
N THR A 246 -5.82 2.04 -15.23
CA THR A 246 -6.23 0.64 -15.08
C THR A 246 -7.75 0.57 -14.99
N ALA A 247 -8.37 -0.21 -15.86
CA ALA A 247 -9.80 -0.53 -15.76
C ALA A 247 -10.00 -1.55 -14.64
N VAL A 248 -10.10 -1.08 -13.40
CA VAL A 248 -10.56 -1.86 -12.25
C VAL A 248 -11.69 -1.11 -11.58
#